data_AF-A0A496ZSL7-F1
#
_entry.id   AF-A0A496ZSL7-F1
#
_cell.length_a   1.000
_cell.length_b   1.000
_cell.length_c   1.000
_cell.angle_alpha   90.00
_cell.angle_beta   90.00
_cell.angle_gamma   90.00
#
_symmetry.space_group_name_H-M   'P 1'
#
loop_
_entity.id
_entity.type
_entity.pdbx_description
1 polymer ?
#
loop_
_entity_poly.entity_id
_entity_poly.type
_entity_poly.pdbx_seq_one_letter_code
_entity_poly.pdbx_strand_id
1 'polypeptide(L)'
;MAVIDALNGYEAGVPFRTSGALFVLENTIDFDALNVASGDVIQALPVGAGMRVLLVETEIVTPSDAGTSATATIGDGDDDDGFDADVDLKATAGTIVSTGSGDAYAVSGKRYTEDDTIDIIPTWSGDVSVKGKVKIRALVAKMG
;
A
#
# COMPACT_ATOMS: atom_id res chain seq x y z
N MET A 1 -14.11 5.61 8.83
CA MET A 1 -13.08 6.04 7.88
C MET A 1 -12.39 7.28 8.43
N ALA A 2 -11.33 7.03 9.17
CA ALA A 2 -10.29 8.00 9.47
C ALA A 2 -9.15 7.87 8.45
N VAL A 3 -8.33 8.92 8.35
CA VAL A 3 -7.03 8.86 7.66
C VAL A 3 -5.97 8.65 8.73
N ILE A 4 -5.15 7.61 8.57
CA ILE A 4 -4.07 7.22 9.47
C ILE A 4 -2.74 7.43 8.74
N ASP A 5 -1.96 8.39 9.23
CA ASP A 5 -0.60 8.61 8.74
C ASP A 5 0.33 7.52 9.30
N ALA A 6 0.75 6.59 8.43
CA ALA A 6 1.68 5.52 8.76
C ALA A 6 3.04 5.68 8.06
N LEU A 7 3.38 6.89 7.62
CA LEU A 7 4.59 7.17 6.85
C LEU A 7 5.89 7.00 7.67
N ASN A 8 5.82 6.66 8.95
CA ASN A 8 6.97 6.39 9.83
C ASN A 8 8.03 7.51 9.83
N GLY A 9 7.59 8.76 9.65
CA GLY A 9 8.46 9.94 9.60
C GLY A 9 9.22 10.12 8.29
N TYR A 10 8.91 9.34 7.25
CA TYR A 10 9.41 9.55 5.89
C TYR A 10 8.59 10.62 5.18
N GLU A 11 9.27 11.63 4.63
CA GLU A 11 8.66 12.57 3.69
C GLU A 11 8.87 12.10 2.25
N ALA A 12 8.04 12.60 1.33
CA ALA A 12 8.19 12.37 -0.11
C ALA A 12 9.57 12.84 -0.58
N GLY A 13 10.51 11.89 -0.72
CA GLY A 13 11.90 12.15 -1.02
C GLY A 13 12.47 11.14 -1.98
N VAL A 14 13.19 11.62 -3.00
CA VAL A 14 13.90 10.73 -3.93
C VAL A 14 15.25 10.34 -3.29
N PRO A 15 15.55 9.04 -3.06
CA PRO A 15 16.83 8.63 -2.48
C PRO A 15 18.02 8.92 -3.41
N PHE A 16 17.76 9.26 -4.68
CA PHE A 16 18.78 9.63 -5.65
C PHE A 16 18.40 10.92 -6.39
N ARG A 17 19.42 11.69 -6.76
CA ARG A 17 19.25 13.00 -7.42
C ARG A 17 19.19 12.94 -8.94
N THR A 18 19.33 11.75 -9.54
CA THR A 18 19.39 11.55 -11.00
C THR A 18 18.05 11.08 -11.55
N SER A 19 17.50 11.81 -12.52
CA SER A 19 16.33 11.37 -13.30
C SER A 19 16.60 10.01 -13.96
N GLY A 20 15.58 9.14 -13.98
CA GLY A 20 15.65 7.84 -14.66
C GLY A 20 16.23 6.69 -13.83
N ALA A 21 16.59 6.91 -12.56
CA ALA A 21 16.90 5.80 -11.66
C ALA A 21 15.62 5.12 -11.14
N LEU A 22 15.75 3.84 -10.81
CA LEU A 22 14.73 3.01 -10.18
C LEU A 22 15.11 2.78 -8.72
N PHE A 23 14.11 2.80 -7.83
CA PHE A 23 14.24 2.53 -6.41
C PHE A 23 12.99 1.86 -5.89
N VAL A 24 13.10 1.31 -4.69
CA VAL A 24 11.99 0.75 -3.96
C VAL A 24 11.70 1.64 -2.75
N LEU A 25 10.44 2.03 -2.60
CA LEU A 25 9.90 2.51 -1.34
C LEU A 25 9.39 1.29 -0.57
N GLU A 26 9.67 1.19 0.72
CA GLU A 26 9.23 0.05 1.54
C GLU A 26 8.79 0.55 2.92
N ASN A 27 7.70 -0.02 3.43
CA ASN A 27 7.23 0.19 4.79
C ASN A 27 6.56 -1.07 5.34
N THR A 28 6.55 -1.24 6.66
CA THR A 28 5.83 -2.32 7.35
C THR A 28 4.74 -1.70 8.21
N ILE A 29 3.50 -2.12 7.95
CA ILE A 29 2.30 -1.61 8.61
C ILE A 29 1.80 -2.67 9.58
N ASP A 30 1.60 -2.26 10.83
CA ASP A 30 1.03 -3.08 11.89
C ASP A 30 -0.37 -2.56 12.23
N PHE A 31 -1.40 -3.24 11.72
CA PHE A 31 -2.78 -2.77 11.81
C PHE A 31 -3.31 -2.79 13.25
N ASP A 32 -2.81 -3.73 14.07
CA ASP A 32 -3.16 -3.82 15.49
C ASP A 32 -2.51 -2.67 16.28
N ALA A 33 -1.22 -2.40 16.05
CA ALA A 33 -0.52 -1.31 16.73
C ALA A 33 -1.11 0.08 16.39
N LEU A 34 -1.62 0.24 15.17
CA LEU A 34 -2.25 1.48 14.70
C LEU A 34 -3.75 1.58 15.06
N ASN A 35 -4.34 0.55 15.67
CA ASN A 35 -5.77 0.47 15.98
C ASN A 35 -6.69 0.69 14.76
N VAL A 36 -6.27 0.27 13.56
CA VAL A 36 -6.98 0.56 12.31
C VAL A 36 -8.39 -0.04 12.32
N ALA A 37 -9.43 0.71 11.97
CA ALA A 37 -10.80 0.23 11.82
C ALA A 37 -11.18 0.00 10.35
N SER A 38 -12.19 -0.83 10.10
CA SER A 38 -12.56 -1.22 8.73
C SER A 38 -12.90 0.02 7.90
N GLY A 39 -12.32 0.11 6.71
CA GLY A 39 -12.46 1.24 5.81
C GLY A 39 -11.72 2.50 6.28
N ASP A 40 -10.75 2.42 7.18
CA ASP A 40 -9.81 3.52 7.39
C ASP A 40 -8.78 3.55 6.25
N VAL A 41 -8.32 4.75 5.90
CA VAL A 41 -7.30 4.97 4.87
C VAL A 41 -5.95 5.09 5.54
N ILE A 42 -5.04 4.15 5.28
CA ILE A 42 -3.70 4.15 5.84
C ILE A 42 -2.72 4.67 4.80
N GLN A 43 -2.15 5.86 5.03
CA GLN A 43 -1.12 6.42 4.16
C GLN A 43 0.21 5.70 4.42
N ALA A 44 0.59 4.78 3.54
CA ALA A 44 1.62 3.78 3.81
C ALA A 44 2.99 4.12 3.20
N LEU A 45 3.03 4.70 2.00
CA LEU A 45 4.26 5.11 1.32
C LEU A 45 4.12 6.53 0.75
N PRO A 46 5.06 7.44 1.01
CA PRO A 46 5.01 8.78 0.44
C PRO A 46 5.52 8.76 -1.01
N VAL A 47 4.77 9.37 -1.92
CA VAL A 47 5.15 9.49 -3.34
C VAL A 47 5.20 10.96 -3.74
N GLY A 48 6.37 11.41 -4.17
CA GLY A 48 6.56 12.81 -4.53
C GLY A 48 6.15 13.14 -5.97
N ALA A 49 5.90 14.42 -6.21
CA ALA A 49 5.65 14.97 -7.53
C ALA A 49 6.78 14.60 -8.51
N GLY A 50 6.38 14.17 -9.71
CA GLY A 50 7.29 13.72 -10.75
C GLY A 50 7.89 12.33 -10.50
N MET A 51 7.31 11.53 -9.60
CA MET A 51 7.55 10.09 -9.52
C MET A 51 6.55 9.31 -10.38
N ARG A 52 6.97 8.12 -10.82
CA ARG A 52 6.08 7.11 -11.39
C ARG A 52 6.22 5.82 -10.59
N VAL A 53 5.12 5.35 -10.02
CA VAL A 53 5.03 4.03 -9.40
C VAL A 53 4.70 3.03 -10.50
N LEU A 54 5.56 2.04 -10.69
CA LEU A 54 5.45 1.04 -11.75
C LEU A 54 4.66 -0.19 -11.31
N LEU A 55 4.82 -0.58 -10.04
CA LEU A 55 4.09 -1.67 -9.40
C LEU A 55 4.14 -1.48 -7.88
N VAL A 56 3.13 -2.03 -7.20
CA VAL A 56 3.10 -2.15 -5.74
C VAL A 56 2.99 -3.63 -5.40
N GLU A 57 3.73 -4.06 -4.38
CA GLU A 57 3.66 -5.41 -3.81
C GLU A 57 3.31 -5.34 -2.34
N THR A 58 2.47 -6.28 -1.88
CA THR A 58 2.11 -6.44 -0.49
C THR A 58 2.49 -7.86 -0.05
N GLU A 59 3.34 -7.94 0.98
CA GLU A 59 3.75 -9.18 1.63
C GLU A 59 3.00 -9.31 2.97
N ILE A 60 2.34 -10.45 3.18
CA ILE A 60 1.73 -10.76 4.48
C ILE A 60 2.83 -11.13 5.47
N VAL A 61 3.08 -10.29 6.47
CA VAL A 61 4.10 -10.54 7.51
C VAL A 61 3.48 -11.30 8.68
N THR A 62 2.28 -10.89 9.10
CA THR A 62 1.49 -11.58 10.12
C THR A 62 0.06 -11.61 9.61
N PRO A 63 -0.52 -12.79 9.32
CA PRO A 63 -1.89 -12.86 8.83
C PRO A 63 -2.88 -12.32 9.86
N SER A 64 -3.96 -11.71 9.37
CA SER A 64 -5.15 -11.46 10.19
C SER A 64 -5.66 -12.80 10.76
N ASP A 65 -6.25 -12.77 11.95
CA ASP A 65 -6.95 -13.94 12.45
C ASP A 65 -8.12 -14.32 11.55
N ALA A 66 -8.54 -15.58 11.68
CA ALA A 66 -9.45 -16.22 10.76
C ALA A 66 -10.93 -15.77 10.90
N GLY A 67 -11.21 -14.55 11.39
CA GLY A 67 -12.54 -13.93 11.29
C GLY A 67 -13.13 -14.02 9.88
N THR A 68 -14.44 -13.85 9.73
CA THR A 68 -15.17 -14.25 8.51
C THR A 68 -14.55 -13.72 7.21
N SER A 69 -14.07 -12.47 7.17
CA SER A 69 -13.21 -11.96 6.09
C SER A 69 -12.25 -10.87 6.55
N ALA A 70 -11.05 -10.81 5.95
CA ALA A 70 -10.11 -9.70 6.08
C ALA A 70 -9.42 -9.50 4.73
N THR A 71 -9.71 -8.38 4.07
CA THR A 71 -9.13 -8.00 2.77
C THR A 71 -8.63 -6.56 2.81
N ALA A 72 -7.89 -6.12 1.81
CA ALA A 72 -7.56 -4.71 1.63
C ALA A 72 -7.52 -4.33 0.15
N THR A 73 -7.84 -3.08 -0.15
CA THR A 73 -7.50 -2.44 -1.42
C THR A 73 -6.23 -1.60 -1.25
N ILE A 74 -5.47 -1.47 -2.33
CA ILE A 74 -4.24 -0.69 -2.41
C ILE A 74 -4.40 0.32 -3.54
N GLY A 75 -4.23 1.59 -3.21
CA GLY A 75 -4.59 2.68 -4.09
C GLY A 75 -3.83 3.97 -3.77
N ASP A 76 -4.41 5.09 -4.19
CA ASP A 76 -3.99 6.44 -3.85
C ASP A 76 -5.23 7.37 -3.72
N GLY A 77 -5.01 8.67 -3.52
CA GLY A 77 -6.11 9.62 -3.33
C GLY A 77 -7.04 9.81 -4.55
N ASP A 78 -6.67 9.29 -5.73
CA ASP A 78 -7.51 9.32 -6.93
C ASP A 78 -8.30 8.01 -7.14
N ASP A 79 -7.76 6.87 -6.70
CA ASP A 79 -8.32 5.54 -6.93
C ASP A 79 -7.96 4.57 -5.79
N ASP A 80 -8.96 4.24 -4.96
CA ASP A 80 -8.82 3.40 -3.74
C ASP A 80 -8.30 1.98 -4.03
N ASP A 81 -8.47 1.47 -5.25
CA ASP A 81 -8.05 0.14 -5.69
C ASP A 81 -7.14 0.13 -6.93
N GLY A 82 -6.54 1.29 -7.23
CA GLY A 82 -5.78 1.47 -8.47
C GLY A 82 -4.59 0.52 -8.64
N PHE A 83 -3.97 0.05 -7.53
CA PHE A 83 -2.83 -0.86 -7.56
C PHE A 83 -3.14 -2.32 -7.22
N ASP A 84 -4.17 -2.60 -6.40
CA ASP A 84 -4.65 -3.95 -6.09
C ASP A 84 -6.04 -3.84 -5.43
N ALA A 85 -7.03 -4.53 -5.96
CA ALA A 85 -8.40 -4.49 -5.46
C ALA A 85 -8.74 -5.57 -4.42
N ASP A 86 -7.89 -6.60 -4.24
CA ASP A 86 -8.25 -7.74 -3.38
C ASP A 86 -7.02 -8.42 -2.75
N VAL A 87 -6.37 -7.71 -1.83
CA VAL A 87 -5.32 -8.29 -1.00
C VAL A 87 -5.96 -9.15 0.10
N ASP A 88 -5.76 -10.47 0.06
CA ASP A 88 -6.17 -11.38 1.13
C ASP A 88 -5.25 -11.25 2.36
N LEU A 89 -5.71 -10.52 3.38
CA LEU A 89 -4.97 -10.33 4.63
C LEU A 89 -4.90 -11.60 5.50
N LYS A 90 -5.65 -12.65 5.15
CA LYS A 90 -5.61 -13.96 5.80
C LYS A 90 -4.68 -14.94 5.10
N ALA A 91 -4.08 -14.54 3.98
CA ALA A 91 -3.13 -15.37 3.29
C ALA A 91 -1.96 -15.75 4.21
N THR A 92 -1.29 -16.86 3.89
CA THR A 92 -0.20 -17.37 4.73
C THR A 92 0.93 -16.34 4.82
N ALA A 93 1.60 -16.26 5.97
CA ALA A 93 2.77 -15.40 6.12
C ALA A 93 3.81 -15.70 5.02
N GLY A 94 4.35 -14.65 4.40
CA GLY A 94 5.23 -14.72 3.24
C GLY A 94 4.52 -14.79 1.89
N THR A 95 3.19 -14.84 1.85
CA THR A 95 2.45 -14.60 0.59
C THR A 95 2.72 -13.18 0.12
N ILE A 96 3.09 -13.06 -1.14
CA ILE A 96 3.30 -11.78 -1.84
C ILE A 96 2.27 -11.69 -2.94
N VAL A 97 1.52 -10.60 -2.95
CA VAL A 97 0.65 -10.18 -4.06
C VAL A 97 1.20 -8.89 -4.62
N SER A 98 1.01 -8.68 -5.92
CA SER A 98 1.44 -7.47 -6.61
C SER A 98 0.38 -7.04 -7.60
N THR A 99 0.47 -5.78 -8.04
CA THR A 99 -0.40 -5.22 -9.06
C THR A 99 -0.61 -6.20 -10.22
N GLY A 100 -1.83 -6.74 -10.29
CA GLY A 100 -2.27 -7.71 -11.24
C GLY A 100 -2.79 -7.07 -12.52
N SER A 101 -2.91 -7.84 -13.60
CA SER A 101 -3.31 -7.32 -14.91
C SER A 101 -4.73 -6.73 -14.98
N GLY A 102 -5.54 -6.93 -13.94
CA GLY A 102 -6.90 -6.40 -13.84
C GLY A 102 -6.99 -5.02 -13.18
N ASP A 103 -5.92 -4.57 -12.53
CA ASP A 103 -5.93 -3.33 -11.73
C ASP A 103 -5.80 -2.09 -12.63
N ALA A 104 -6.35 -0.96 -12.17
CA ALA A 104 -6.43 0.26 -12.98
C ALA A 104 -5.06 0.75 -13.44
N TYR A 105 -4.03 0.60 -12.60
CA TYR A 105 -2.67 1.08 -12.85
C TYR A 105 -1.72 0.01 -13.43
N ALA A 106 -2.21 -1.21 -13.74
CA ALA A 106 -1.37 -2.35 -14.14
C ALA A 106 -0.54 -2.17 -15.42
N VAL A 107 -1.07 -1.41 -16.40
CA VAL A 107 -0.46 -1.33 -17.75
C VAL A 107 0.70 -0.33 -17.80
N SER A 108 0.57 0.81 -17.14
CA SER A 108 1.51 1.94 -17.26
C SER A 108 2.08 2.43 -15.94
N GLY A 109 1.63 1.86 -14.82
CA GLY A 109 1.80 2.43 -13.50
C GLY A 109 1.06 3.76 -13.34
N LYS A 110 1.26 4.41 -12.20
CA LYS A 110 0.71 5.74 -11.89
C LYS A 110 1.82 6.78 -11.89
N ARG A 111 1.61 7.88 -12.60
CA ARG A 111 2.47 9.07 -12.55
C ARG A 111 1.85 10.09 -11.61
N TYR A 112 2.63 10.54 -10.65
CA TYR A 112 2.24 11.57 -9.68
C TYR A 112 2.74 12.93 -10.17
N THR A 113 1.83 13.89 -10.31
CA THR A 113 2.14 15.28 -10.66
C THR A 113 2.21 16.19 -9.44
N GLU A 114 1.60 15.77 -8.34
CA GLU A 114 1.64 16.39 -7.02
C GLU A 114 2.13 15.36 -6.00
N ASP A 115 2.48 15.81 -4.81
CA ASP A 115 2.85 14.90 -3.71
C ASP A 115 1.59 14.17 -3.23
N ASP A 116 1.71 12.88 -2.97
CA ASP A 116 0.60 12.00 -2.58
C ASP A 116 1.13 10.78 -1.80
N THR A 117 0.26 9.82 -1.50
CA THR A 117 0.61 8.58 -0.81
C THR A 117 0.05 7.36 -1.54
N ILE A 118 0.73 6.22 -1.37
CA ILE A 118 0.12 4.92 -1.63
C ILE A 118 -0.58 4.51 -0.35
N ASP A 119 -1.85 4.18 -0.49
CA ASP A 119 -2.76 3.95 0.61
C ASP A 119 -3.19 2.48 0.71
N ILE A 120 -3.50 2.05 1.92
CA ILE A 120 -4.07 0.72 2.22
C ILE A 120 -5.42 0.94 2.89
N ILE A 121 -6.48 0.35 2.35
CA ILE A 121 -7.83 0.42 2.91
C ILE A 121 -8.30 -1.00 3.28
N PRO A 122 -8.09 -1.43 4.53
CA PRO A 122 -8.49 -2.75 4.97
C PRO A 122 -10.00 -2.83 5.25
N THR A 123 -10.59 -3.96 4.87
CA THR A 123 -11.98 -4.32 5.15
C THR A 123 -12.03 -5.58 6.02
N TRP A 124 -12.69 -5.47 7.16
CA TRP A 124 -12.88 -6.58 8.09
C TRP A 124 -14.36 -6.90 8.27
N SER A 125 -14.70 -8.19 8.33
CA SER A 125 -16.04 -8.63 8.73
C SER A 125 -15.99 -9.76 9.76
N GLY A 126 -16.96 -9.75 10.67
CA GLY A 126 -17.00 -10.64 11.82
C GLY A 126 -16.11 -10.17 12.97
N ASP A 127 -15.88 -11.06 13.93
CA ASP A 127 -15.01 -10.79 15.07
C ASP A 127 -13.54 -10.98 14.65
N VAL A 128 -12.79 -9.87 14.63
CA VAL A 128 -11.36 -9.83 14.30
C VAL A 128 -10.61 -9.36 15.54
N SER A 129 -9.84 -10.26 16.15
CA SER A 129 -9.03 -10.01 17.35
C SER A 129 -7.54 -9.81 17.04
N VAL A 130 -7.12 -10.17 15.83
CA VAL A 130 -5.78 -9.91 15.28
C VAL A 130 -5.97 -9.42 13.86
N LYS A 131 -5.63 -8.15 13.59
CA LYS A 131 -5.72 -7.58 12.24
C LYS A 131 -4.50 -7.89 11.39
N GLY A 132 -3.37 -8.17 12.03
CA GLY A 132 -2.15 -8.61 11.36
C GLY A 132 -1.24 -7.46 10.91
N LYS A 133 -0.25 -7.82 10.09
CA LYS A 133 0.82 -6.94 9.62
C LYS A 133 1.17 -7.24 8.18
N VAL A 134 1.43 -6.19 7.42
CA VAL A 134 1.87 -6.29 6.03
C VAL A 134 3.13 -5.48 5.80
N LYS A 135 3.93 -5.89 4.83
CA LYS A 135 5.01 -5.09 4.28
C LYS A 135 4.62 -4.69 2.86
N ILE A 136 4.59 -3.39 2.61
CA ILE A 136 4.26 -2.82 1.31
C ILE A 136 5.52 -2.30 0.65
N ARG A 137 5.66 -2.54 -0.65
CA ARG A 137 6.79 -2.10 -1.48
C ARG A 137 6.27 -1.48 -2.76
N ALA A 138 6.89 -0.40 -3.21
CA ALA A 138 6.59 0.21 -4.50
C ALA A 138 7.86 0.35 -5.33
N LEU A 139 7.85 -0.15 -6.57
CA LEU A 139 8.93 0.13 -7.53
C LEU A 139 8.66 1.49 -8.16
N VAL A 140 9.59 2.43 -7.95
CA VAL A 140 9.41 3.83 -8.34
C VAL A 140 10.52 4.26 -9.28
N ALA A 141 10.15 5.03 -10.30
CA ALA A 141 11.05 5.77 -11.17
C ALA A 141 10.92 7.27 -10.90
N LYS A 142 12.05 7.99 -10.78
CA LYS A 142 12.00 9.46 -10.83
C LYS A 142 11.93 9.89 -12.29
N MET A 143 10.84 10.54 -12.66
CA MET A 143 10.69 11.16 -13.97
C MET A 143 11.40 12.53 -13.96
N GLY A 144 12.13 12.81 -15.04
CA GLY A 144 12.77 14.12 -15.26
C GLY A 144 11.77 15.22 -15.57
#